data_AF-A0A3A4JSA8-F1
#
_entry.id   AF-A0A3A4JSA8-F1
#
_cell.length_a   1.000
_cell.length_b   1.000
_cell.length_c   1.000
_cell.angle_alpha   90.00
_cell.angle_beta   90.00
_cell.angle_gamma   90.00
#
_symmetry.space_group_name_H-M   'P 1'
#
loop_
_entity.id
_entity.type
_entity.pdbx_description
1 polymer ?
#
loop_
_entity_poly.entity_id
_entity_poly.type
_entity_poly.pdbx_seq_one_letter_code
_entity_poly.pdbx_strand_id
1 'polypeptide(L)'
;MIGPHTRCGKSLFVVHLLRYISGLACLKITTFDERPGDEADSAELVRPNYYLEEPALLRRPGKDTANYLAAGAVHVERLVCRPPGLAGGLDAALSRFPPRVPVVVESSRATPLLAPLAVVLVVRPPLREMKASTAQIISCVTDLLMNVSDDTTQPTGEADRLMERYGELRPQHVWSADLSRERPPAEMIQRLRELLGLCGRSSESS
;
A
#
# COMPACT_ATOMS: atom_id res chain seq x y z
N MET A 1 -2.42 -0.13 -2.71
CA MET A 1 -1.76 -1.26 -2.03
C MET A 1 -2.71 -1.89 -1.02
N ILE A 2 -3.03 -3.17 -1.19
CA ILE A 2 -3.97 -3.92 -0.34
C ILE A 2 -3.34 -5.22 0.15
N GLY A 3 -3.97 -5.87 1.13
CA GLY A 3 -3.40 -7.06 1.75
C GLY A 3 -4.43 -7.82 2.58
N PRO A 4 -4.36 -9.16 2.60
CA PRO A 4 -5.42 -9.98 3.18
C PRO A 4 -5.41 -9.97 4.71
N HIS A 5 -4.27 -9.66 5.36
CA HIS A 5 -4.13 -9.57 6.81
C HIS A 5 -3.08 -8.53 7.24
N THR A 6 -2.90 -8.35 8.55
CA THR A 6 -1.79 -7.55 9.10
C THR A 6 -0.46 -8.28 8.87
N ARG A 7 0.64 -7.54 8.70
CA ARG A 7 1.99 -8.12 8.47
C ARG A 7 2.17 -8.96 7.19
N CYS A 8 1.30 -8.80 6.19
CA CYS A 8 1.52 -9.40 4.87
C CYS A 8 2.63 -8.71 4.04
N GLY A 9 3.18 -7.59 4.51
CA GLY A 9 4.31 -6.90 3.86
C GLY A 9 3.94 -5.68 3.01
N LYS A 10 2.68 -5.18 3.06
CA LYS A 10 2.27 -3.94 2.35
C LYS A 10 3.22 -2.77 2.59
N SER A 11 3.42 -2.38 3.85
CA SER A 11 4.27 -1.23 4.19
C SER A 11 5.70 -1.42 3.67
N LEU A 12 6.22 -2.66 3.72
CA LEU A 12 7.54 -2.96 3.18
C LEU A 12 7.56 -2.80 1.66
N PHE A 13 6.57 -3.35 0.95
CA PHE A 13 6.48 -3.20 -0.49
C PHE A 13 6.30 -1.74 -0.92
N VAL A 14 5.54 -0.93 -0.17
CA VAL A 14 5.44 0.53 -0.37
C VAL A 14 6.82 1.18 -0.26
N VAL A 15 7.58 0.88 0.80
CA VAL A 15 8.96 1.38 0.97
C VAL A 15 9.84 1.01 -0.23
N HIS A 16 9.76 -0.24 -0.71
CA HIS A 16 10.49 -0.64 -1.89
C HIS A 16 10.02 0.16 -3.12
N LEU A 17 8.72 0.24 -3.38
CA LEU A 17 8.20 0.98 -4.53
C LEU A 17 8.70 2.43 -4.58
N LEU A 18 8.69 3.12 -3.44
CA LEU A 18 9.16 4.52 -3.31
C LEU A 18 10.65 4.68 -3.66
N ARG A 19 11.49 3.67 -3.39
CA ARG A 19 12.91 3.67 -3.77
C ARG A 19 13.14 3.48 -5.27
N TYR A 20 12.24 2.75 -5.94
CA TYR A 20 12.40 2.39 -7.36
C TYR A 20 11.62 3.32 -8.32
N ILE A 21 10.61 4.02 -7.81
CA ILE A 21 9.82 4.99 -8.57
C ILE A 21 9.87 6.32 -7.84
N SER A 22 10.75 7.21 -8.32
CA SER A 22 10.87 8.58 -7.81
C SER A 22 9.62 9.41 -8.08
N GLY A 23 9.34 10.38 -7.21
CA GLY A 23 8.24 11.35 -7.41
C GLY A 23 6.89 10.88 -6.88
N LEU A 24 6.84 9.72 -6.22
CA LEU A 24 5.63 9.22 -5.58
C LEU A 24 5.39 9.88 -4.22
N ALA A 25 4.13 10.10 -3.89
CA ALA A 25 3.69 10.41 -2.54
C ALA A 25 2.95 9.22 -1.92
N CYS A 26 2.73 9.23 -0.59
CA CYS A 26 2.07 8.13 0.09
C CYS A 26 0.96 8.58 1.03
N LEU A 27 -0.20 7.93 0.95
CA LEU A 27 -1.28 8.06 1.90
C LEU A 27 -1.46 6.74 2.65
N LYS A 28 -1.20 6.76 3.97
CA LYS A 28 -1.52 5.64 4.84
C LYS A 28 -2.87 5.83 5.50
N ILE A 29 -3.75 4.84 5.38
CA ILE A 29 -5.08 4.90 6.01
C ILE A 29 -5.18 3.81 7.06
N THR A 30 -5.52 4.22 8.28
CA THR A 30 -5.83 3.29 9.38
C THR A 30 -7.30 3.44 9.75
N THR A 31 -8.08 2.37 9.56
CA THR A 31 -9.48 2.38 10.00
C THR A 31 -9.63 1.74 11.37
N PHE A 32 -10.46 2.32 12.22
CA PHE A 32 -10.80 1.80 13.55
C PHE A 32 -12.32 1.74 13.74
N ASP A 33 -12.81 0.77 14.50
CA ASP A 33 -14.25 0.64 14.78
C ASP A 33 -14.64 1.47 16.02
N GLU A 34 -13.76 1.52 17.02
CA GLU A 34 -13.81 2.40 18.21
C GLU A 34 -12.59 3.31 18.28
N ARG A 35 -12.77 4.57 18.69
CA ARG A 35 -11.71 5.59 18.66
C ARG A 35 -10.55 5.14 19.55
N PRO A 36 -9.32 4.97 19.02
CA PRO A 36 -8.17 4.78 19.88
C PRO A 36 -8.06 6.01 20.78
N GLY A 37 -7.98 5.83 22.10
CA GLY A 37 -8.09 6.89 23.11
C GLY A 37 -7.16 8.10 22.88
N ASP A 38 -6.02 8.16 23.56
CA ASP A 38 -5.10 9.31 23.56
C ASP A 38 -4.40 9.60 22.21
N GLU A 39 -4.65 8.80 21.16
CA GLU A 39 -4.08 9.05 19.81
C GLU A 39 -4.72 10.25 19.10
N ALA A 40 -5.87 10.75 19.60
CA ALA A 40 -6.54 11.92 19.07
C ALA A 40 -5.87 13.27 19.45
N ASP A 41 -5.02 13.29 20.48
CA ASP A 41 -4.38 14.50 21.00
C ASP A 41 -3.15 14.93 20.18
N SER A 42 -2.87 14.23 19.09
CA SER A 42 -1.71 14.48 18.23
C SER A 42 -2.14 14.50 16.76
N ALA A 43 -3.23 15.23 16.50
CA ALA A 43 -3.87 15.34 15.21
C ALA A 43 -4.00 16.80 14.76
N GLU A 44 -3.60 17.09 13.54
CA GLU A 44 -3.64 18.44 12.96
C GLU A 44 -5.06 18.84 12.56
N LEU A 45 -5.85 17.87 12.10
CA LEU A 45 -7.25 18.04 11.76
C LEU A 45 -8.05 16.96 12.46
N VAL A 46 -9.02 17.36 13.27
CA VAL A 46 -9.93 16.44 13.96
C VAL A 46 -11.36 16.72 13.53
N ARG A 47 -12.04 15.69 13.03
CA ARG A 47 -13.47 15.66 12.76
C ARG A 47 -14.11 14.51 13.53
N PRO A 48 -15.44 14.47 13.70
CA PRO A 48 -16.10 13.45 14.51
C PRO A 48 -15.75 11.99 14.15
N ASN A 49 -15.44 11.72 12.88
CA ASN A 49 -15.19 10.37 12.38
C ASN A 49 -13.79 10.16 11.76
N TYR A 50 -12.94 11.18 11.73
CA TYR A 50 -11.57 11.03 11.21
C TYR A 50 -10.64 12.10 11.73
N TYR A 51 -9.34 11.82 11.65
CA TYR A 51 -8.30 12.81 11.84
C TYR A 51 -7.12 12.59 10.89
N LEU A 52 -6.35 13.66 10.67
CA LEU A 52 -5.07 13.62 9.98
C LEU A 52 -3.94 13.79 11.00
N GLU A 53 -2.96 12.89 10.94
CA GLU A 53 -1.82 12.89 11.87
C GLU A 53 -0.96 14.15 11.67
N GLU A 54 -0.46 14.73 12.77
CA GLU A 54 0.38 15.93 12.68
C GLU A 54 1.70 15.69 11.91
N PRO A 55 2.18 16.67 11.12
CA PRO A 55 3.41 16.53 10.33
C PRO A 55 4.66 16.15 11.14
N ALA A 56 4.74 16.57 12.41
CA ALA A 56 5.86 16.23 13.29
C ALA A 56 5.90 14.72 13.61
N LEU A 57 4.72 14.10 13.75
CA LEU A 57 4.59 12.68 14.11
C LEU A 57 4.82 11.75 12.93
N LEU A 58 4.54 12.22 11.71
CA LEU A 58 4.84 11.50 10.48
C LEU A 58 6.34 11.16 10.35
N ARG A 59 7.21 11.96 10.98
CA ARG A 59 8.67 11.79 10.95
C ARG A 59 9.21 10.97 12.13
N ARG A 60 8.36 10.52 13.05
CA ARG A 60 8.80 9.81 14.26
C ARG A 60 9.47 8.48 13.89
N PRO A 61 10.71 8.22 14.33
CA PRO A 61 11.41 6.98 14.04
C PRO A 61 10.60 5.73 14.42
N GLY A 62 10.68 4.69 13.59
CA GLY A 62 9.97 3.42 13.79
C GLY A 62 8.53 3.39 13.29
N LYS A 63 7.97 4.51 12.81
CA LYS A 63 6.66 4.52 12.13
C LYS A 63 6.81 4.27 10.63
N ASP A 64 5.83 3.60 10.04
CA ASP A 64 5.76 3.38 8.58
C ASP A 64 5.84 4.68 7.78
N THR A 65 5.20 5.75 8.25
CA THR A 65 5.22 7.07 7.61
C THR A 65 6.62 7.68 7.54
N ALA A 66 7.42 7.50 8.59
CA ALA A 66 8.83 7.92 8.59
C ALA A 66 9.65 7.06 7.63
N ASN A 67 9.36 5.75 7.54
CA ASN A 67 10.01 4.87 6.58
C ASN A 67 9.67 5.24 5.12
N TYR A 68 8.45 5.69 4.82
CA TYR A 68 8.08 6.16 3.48
C TYR A 68 8.83 7.44 3.10
N LEU A 69 8.94 8.40 4.03
CA LEU A 69 9.74 9.62 3.80
C LEU A 69 11.21 9.28 3.57
N ALA A 70 11.79 8.41 4.40
CA ALA A 70 13.17 7.95 4.25
C ALA A 70 13.40 7.14 2.96
N ALA A 71 12.33 6.53 2.41
CA ALA A 71 12.36 5.81 1.15
C ALA A 71 12.26 6.71 -0.10
N GLY A 72 12.05 8.02 0.08
CA GLY A 72 12.01 8.99 -1.01
C GLY A 72 10.61 9.47 -1.40
N ALA A 73 9.58 9.22 -0.58
CA ALA A 73 8.26 9.82 -0.82
C ALA A 73 8.35 11.35 -0.80
N VAL A 74 7.80 12.01 -1.82
CA VAL A 74 7.81 13.49 -1.92
C VAL A 74 6.87 14.15 -0.92
N HIS A 75 5.82 13.42 -0.53
CA HIS A 75 4.85 13.82 0.48
C HIS A 75 4.26 12.58 1.14
N VAL A 76 3.94 12.67 2.43
CA VAL A 76 3.29 11.59 3.18
C VAL A 76 2.17 12.18 4.01
N GLU A 77 1.01 11.55 3.98
CA GLU A 77 -0.11 11.82 4.90
C GLU A 77 -0.52 10.53 5.60
N ARG A 78 -1.09 10.68 6.81
CA ARG A 78 -1.75 9.59 7.49
C ARG A 78 -3.16 9.98 7.91
N LEU A 79 -4.13 9.27 7.34
CA LEU A 79 -5.53 9.34 7.72
C LEU A 79 -5.86 8.24 8.71
N VAL A 80 -6.51 8.62 9.80
CA VAL A 80 -7.03 7.67 10.78
C VAL A 80 -8.53 7.94 10.94
N CYS A 81 -9.38 6.95 10.65
CA CYS A 81 -10.82 7.19 10.54
C CYS A 81 -11.69 6.01 10.96
N ARG A 82 -12.92 6.32 11.37
CA ARG A 82 -14.03 5.36 11.43
C ARG A 82 -14.58 5.11 10.02
N PRO A 83 -15.25 3.97 9.76
CA PRO A 83 -15.86 3.71 8.45
C PRO A 83 -16.75 4.87 7.93
N PRO A 84 -17.62 5.51 8.73
CA PRO A 84 -18.44 6.64 8.26
C PRO A 84 -17.64 7.88 7.88
N GLY A 85 -16.40 8.02 8.38
CA GLY A 85 -15.52 9.14 8.10
C GLY A 85 -14.58 8.92 6.92
N LEU A 86 -14.57 7.73 6.32
CA LEU A 86 -13.56 7.36 5.33
C LEU A 86 -13.62 8.26 4.08
N ALA A 87 -14.80 8.49 3.51
CA ALA A 87 -14.94 9.31 2.29
C ALA A 87 -14.47 10.76 2.53
N GLY A 88 -15.05 11.45 3.51
CA GLY A 88 -14.66 12.83 3.82
C GLY A 88 -13.23 12.97 4.33
N GLY A 89 -12.71 11.96 5.03
CA GLY A 89 -11.31 11.92 5.46
C GLY A 89 -10.34 11.69 4.30
N LEU A 90 -10.73 10.86 3.32
CA LEU A 90 -9.97 10.61 2.10
C LEU A 90 -9.88 11.88 1.26
N ASP A 91 -10.99 12.59 1.05
CA ASP A 91 -11.01 13.87 0.33
C ASP A 91 -10.10 14.91 1.02
N ALA A 92 -10.22 15.04 2.35
CA ALA A 92 -9.37 15.94 3.12
C ALA A 92 -7.88 15.57 3.00
N ALA A 93 -7.52 14.29 3.10
CA ALA A 93 -6.15 13.83 2.96
C ALA A 93 -5.61 14.11 1.54
N LEU A 94 -6.37 13.74 0.51
CA LEU A 94 -5.96 13.89 -0.89
C LEU A 94 -5.77 15.37 -1.29
N SER A 95 -6.56 16.27 -0.71
CA SER A 95 -6.43 17.73 -0.96
C SER A 95 -5.09 18.33 -0.51
N ARG A 96 -4.33 17.64 0.35
CA ARG A 96 -3.03 18.08 0.85
C ARG A 96 -1.87 17.67 -0.05
N PHE A 97 -2.07 16.72 -0.95
CA PHE A 97 -1.02 16.28 -1.85
C PHE A 97 -0.78 17.32 -2.94
N PRO A 98 0.47 17.52 -3.39
CA PRO A 98 0.74 18.41 -4.51
C PRO A 98 -0.02 17.96 -5.76
N PRO A 99 -0.53 18.90 -6.57
CA PRO A 99 -1.27 18.56 -7.77
C PRO A 99 -0.41 17.71 -8.71
N ARG A 100 -1.04 16.72 -9.37
CA ARG A 100 -0.41 15.82 -10.36
C ARG A 100 0.68 14.90 -9.81
N VAL A 101 0.89 14.84 -8.49
CA VAL A 101 1.77 13.84 -7.89
C VAL A 101 1.01 12.52 -7.73
N PRO A 102 1.52 11.40 -8.27
CA PRO A 102 0.91 10.10 -8.05
C PRO A 102 1.01 9.67 -6.58
N VAL A 103 -0.09 9.17 -6.03
CA VAL A 103 -0.20 8.78 -4.62
C VAL A 103 -0.34 7.27 -4.49
N VAL A 104 0.56 6.66 -3.72
CA VAL A 104 0.43 5.28 -3.27
C VAL A 104 -0.47 5.27 -2.02
N VAL A 105 -1.68 4.72 -2.15
CA VAL A 105 -2.59 4.54 -1.02
C VAL A 105 -2.43 3.15 -0.43
N GLU A 106 -2.14 3.06 0.86
CA GLU A 106 -2.15 1.81 1.62
C GLU A 106 -3.48 1.65 2.37
N SER A 107 -4.43 0.95 1.75
CA SER A 107 -5.75 0.64 2.34
C SER A 107 -6.57 -0.29 1.45
N SER A 108 -7.12 -1.38 2.00
CA SER A 108 -8.17 -2.12 1.29
C SER A 108 -9.47 -1.31 1.25
N ARG A 109 -9.91 -0.77 2.40
CA ARG A 109 -11.23 -0.13 2.55
C ARG A 109 -11.43 1.12 1.71
N ALA A 110 -10.35 1.82 1.33
CA ALA A 110 -10.46 3.01 0.48
C ALA A 110 -10.58 2.67 -1.03
N THR A 111 -10.23 1.44 -1.44
CA THR A 111 -10.21 1.05 -2.86
C THR A 111 -11.53 1.33 -3.59
N PRO A 112 -12.72 1.00 -3.04
CA PRO A 112 -13.99 1.27 -3.72
C PRO A 112 -14.34 2.76 -3.87
N LEU A 113 -13.72 3.62 -3.05
CA LEU A 113 -13.93 5.06 -3.07
C LEU A 113 -12.92 5.77 -3.98
N LEU A 114 -11.98 5.01 -4.53
CA LEU A 114 -10.94 5.47 -5.43
C LEU A 114 -11.19 4.90 -6.82
N ALA A 115 -10.67 5.60 -7.83
CA ALA A 115 -10.50 5.06 -9.18
C ALA A 115 -8.99 4.83 -9.42
N PRO A 116 -8.37 3.82 -8.78
CA PRO A 116 -6.92 3.64 -8.83
C PRO A 116 -6.47 3.18 -10.22
N LEU A 117 -5.28 3.64 -10.64
CA LEU A 117 -4.61 3.17 -11.86
C LEU A 117 -4.17 1.70 -11.76
N ALA A 118 -3.85 1.25 -10.54
CA ALA A 118 -3.45 -0.12 -10.24
C ALA A 118 -3.81 -0.48 -8.80
N VAL A 119 -4.16 -1.74 -8.56
CA VAL A 119 -4.42 -2.30 -7.24
C VAL A 119 -3.56 -3.55 -7.06
N VAL A 120 -2.53 -3.39 -6.24
CA VAL A 120 -1.62 -4.49 -5.91
C VAL A 120 -2.06 -5.15 -4.61
N LEU A 121 -2.29 -6.46 -4.66
CA LEU A 121 -2.55 -7.31 -3.51
C LEU A 121 -1.25 -7.97 -3.06
N VAL A 122 -0.77 -7.61 -1.87
CA VAL A 122 0.40 -8.22 -1.25
C VAL A 122 -0.03 -9.32 -0.29
N VAL A 123 0.35 -10.57 -0.57
CA VAL A 123 0.00 -11.75 0.20
C VAL A 123 1.26 -12.36 0.80
N ARG A 124 1.24 -12.72 2.08
CA ARG A 124 2.30 -13.54 2.68
C ARG A 124 1.79 -14.96 2.94
N PRO A 125 2.29 -15.97 2.22
CA PRO A 125 1.93 -17.36 2.46
C PRO A 125 2.39 -17.89 3.83
N PRO A 126 1.74 -18.93 4.39
CA PRO A 126 0.49 -19.52 3.89
C PRO A 126 -0.72 -18.62 4.16
N LEU A 127 -1.61 -18.46 3.18
CA LEU A 127 -2.82 -17.65 3.38
C LEU A 127 -3.91 -18.48 4.05
N ARG A 128 -4.09 -18.29 5.36
CA ARG A 128 -5.15 -18.96 6.12
C ARG A 128 -6.52 -18.32 5.94
N GLU A 129 -6.56 -16.99 5.95
CA GLU A 129 -7.79 -16.22 5.90
C GLU A 129 -7.58 -14.89 5.18
N MET A 130 -8.61 -14.43 4.46
CA MET A 130 -8.67 -13.11 3.85
C MET A 130 -9.70 -12.25 4.56
N LYS A 131 -9.28 -11.05 5.01
CA LYS A 131 -10.19 -10.05 5.56
C LYS A 131 -11.34 -9.75 4.57
N ALA A 132 -12.56 -9.63 5.09
CA ALA A 132 -13.76 -9.31 4.30
C ALA A 132 -13.56 -8.09 3.39
N SER A 133 -12.93 -7.02 3.91
CA SER A 133 -12.63 -5.81 3.13
C SER A 133 -11.68 -6.01 1.95
N THR A 134 -10.85 -7.06 1.97
CA THR A 134 -9.96 -7.41 0.86
C THR A 134 -10.68 -8.32 -0.12
N ALA A 135 -11.48 -9.28 0.38
CA ALA A 135 -12.30 -10.15 -0.46
C ALA A 135 -13.32 -9.36 -1.31
N GLN A 136 -13.91 -8.30 -0.75
CA GLN A 136 -14.87 -7.44 -1.44
C GLN A 136 -14.30 -6.66 -2.64
N ILE A 137 -12.97 -6.50 -2.70
CA ILE A 137 -12.29 -5.68 -3.72
C ILE A 137 -11.33 -6.53 -4.57
N ILE A 138 -11.43 -7.85 -4.47
CA ILE A 138 -10.50 -8.76 -5.12
C ILE A 138 -10.56 -8.65 -6.65
N SER A 139 -11.74 -8.38 -7.19
CA SER A 139 -11.97 -8.12 -8.61
C SER A 139 -11.31 -6.83 -9.11
N CYS A 140 -10.96 -5.92 -8.21
CA CYS A 140 -10.22 -4.70 -8.55
C CYS A 140 -8.71 -4.94 -8.65
N VAL A 141 -8.20 -6.09 -8.18
CA VAL A 141 -6.76 -6.38 -8.11
C VAL A 141 -6.19 -6.53 -9.52
N THR A 142 -5.22 -5.68 -9.84
CA THR A 142 -4.49 -5.74 -11.11
C THR A 142 -3.24 -6.60 -11.01
N ASP A 143 -2.66 -6.70 -9.81
CA ASP A 143 -1.42 -7.44 -9.59
C ASP A 143 -1.46 -8.19 -8.26
N LEU A 144 -1.08 -9.46 -8.31
CA LEU A 144 -0.83 -10.28 -7.13
C LEU A 144 0.67 -10.37 -6.89
N LEU A 145 1.08 -9.96 -5.69
CA LEU A 145 2.45 -10.06 -5.20
C LEU A 145 2.52 -11.08 -4.05
N MET A 146 3.21 -12.18 -4.30
CA MET A 146 3.45 -13.22 -3.30
C MET A 146 4.73 -12.90 -2.54
N ASN A 147 4.56 -12.38 -1.32
CA ASN A 147 5.62 -12.12 -0.35
C ASN A 147 6.00 -13.42 0.37
N VAL A 148 7.05 -14.10 -0.08
CA VAL A 148 7.60 -15.27 0.61
C VAL A 148 8.76 -14.86 1.51
N SER A 149 8.86 -15.46 2.70
CA SER A 149 9.93 -15.11 3.65
C SER A 149 10.95 -16.22 3.87
N ASP A 150 10.77 -17.39 3.25
CA ASP A 150 11.65 -18.55 3.40
C ASP A 150 11.56 -19.41 2.13
N ASP A 151 12.68 -19.99 1.71
CA ASP A 151 12.81 -20.93 0.57
C ASP A 151 11.97 -22.22 0.72
N THR A 152 11.37 -22.44 1.89
CA THR A 152 10.60 -23.66 2.20
C THR A 152 9.15 -23.61 1.72
N THR A 153 8.61 -22.42 1.44
CA THR A 153 7.23 -22.29 0.97
C THR A 153 7.21 -22.23 -0.54
N GLN A 154 6.65 -23.24 -1.21
CA GLN A 154 6.50 -23.22 -2.66
C GLN A 154 5.50 -22.11 -3.05
N PRO A 155 5.96 -20.97 -3.61
CA PRO A 155 5.10 -19.81 -3.88
C PRO A 155 4.01 -20.12 -4.91
N THR A 156 4.30 -21.07 -5.81
CA THR A 156 3.42 -21.55 -6.88
C THR A 156 2.16 -22.20 -6.32
N GLY A 157 2.28 -23.18 -5.42
CA GLY A 157 1.10 -23.90 -4.89
C GLY A 157 0.12 -23.02 -4.11
N GLU A 158 0.62 -22.01 -3.38
CA GLU A 158 -0.24 -21.06 -2.66
C GLU A 158 -0.87 -20.02 -3.59
N ALA A 159 -0.15 -19.59 -4.63
CA ALA A 159 -0.71 -18.75 -5.68
C ALA A 159 -1.81 -19.48 -6.46
N ASP A 160 -1.60 -20.76 -6.78
CA ASP A 160 -2.56 -21.60 -7.49
C ASP A 160 -3.85 -21.79 -6.69
N ARG A 161 -3.75 -22.08 -5.38
CA ARG A 161 -4.92 -22.16 -4.48
C ARG A 161 -5.69 -20.84 -4.40
N LEU A 162 -4.97 -19.72 -4.40
CA LEU A 162 -5.58 -18.39 -4.40
C LEU A 162 -6.30 -18.12 -5.71
N MET A 163 -5.70 -18.45 -6.85
CA MET A 163 -6.37 -18.36 -8.15
C MET A 163 -7.58 -19.27 -8.25
N GLU A 164 -7.48 -20.52 -7.79
CA GLU A 164 -8.59 -21.46 -7.81
C GLU A 164 -9.78 -20.93 -7.00
N ARG A 165 -9.50 -20.39 -5.82
CA ARG A 165 -10.51 -19.78 -4.95
C ARG A 165 -11.05 -18.45 -5.49
N TYR A 166 -10.22 -17.70 -6.20
CA TYR A 166 -10.54 -16.37 -6.73
C TYR A 166 -10.09 -16.30 -8.20
N GLY A 167 -10.88 -16.91 -9.10
CA GLY A 167 -10.55 -17.14 -10.51
C GLY A 167 -10.16 -15.92 -11.36
N GLU A 168 -10.42 -14.72 -10.85
CA GLU A 168 -10.04 -13.44 -11.45
C GLU A 168 -8.60 -13.03 -11.12
N LEU A 169 -8.02 -13.59 -10.05
CA LEU A 169 -6.62 -13.38 -9.73
C LEU A 169 -5.73 -14.08 -10.77
N ARG A 170 -4.62 -13.40 -11.08
CA ARG A 170 -3.50 -13.97 -11.81
C ARG A 170 -2.25 -13.66 -10.98
N PRO A 171 -1.41 -14.64 -10.61
CA PRO A 171 -0.09 -14.36 -10.10
C PRO A 171 0.64 -13.69 -11.23
N GLN A 172 1.06 -12.46 -10.98
CA GLN A 172 1.95 -11.79 -11.91
C GLN A 172 3.36 -11.83 -11.36
N HIS A 173 3.54 -11.86 -10.02
CA HIS A 173 4.88 -11.79 -9.45
C HIS A 173 5.05 -12.52 -8.11
N VAL A 174 6.19 -13.22 -7.99
CA VAL A 174 6.71 -13.75 -6.73
C VAL A 174 7.82 -12.82 -6.27
N TRP A 175 7.83 -12.48 -4.99
CA TRP A 175 8.81 -11.58 -4.39
C TRP A 175 9.17 -12.06 -2.99
N SER A 176 10.45 -12.21 -2.69
CA SER A 176 10.87 -12.43 -1.30
C SER A 176 11.01 -11.08 -0.60
N ALA A 177 10.25 -10.87 0.47
CA ALA A 177 10.52 -9.76 1.37
C ALA A 177 11.65 -10.07 2.37
N ASP A 178 12.07 -11.33 2.45
CA ASP A 178 13.24 -11.64 3.25
C ASP A 178 14.46 -11.06 2.55
N LEU A 179 15.28 -10.40 3.35
CA LEU A 179 16.40 -9.58 2.94
C LEU A 179 15.98 -8.25 2.28
N SER A 180 16.29 -7.18 3.00
CA SER A 180 16.52 -5.78 2.59
C SER A 180 17.31 -5.51 1.28
N ARG A 181 17.42 -6.49 0.36
CA ARG A 181 18.32 -6.53 -0.79
C ARG A 181 17.66 -6.95 -2.11
N GLU A 182 16.50 -7.62 -2.08
CA GLU A 182 15.87 -8.03 -3.34
C GLU A 182 15.10 -6.88 -4.00
N ARG A 183 15.26 -6.79 -5.32
CA ARG A 183 14.55 -5.81 -6.13
C ARG A 183 13.09 -6.26 -6.27
N PRO A 184 12.11 -5.33 -6.24
CA PRO A 184 10.77 -5.66 -6.69
C PRO A 184 10.80 -6.26 -8.10
N PRO A 185 9.80 -7.09 -8.44
CA PRO A 185 9.68 -7.68 -9.77
C PRO A 185 9.78 -6.60 -10.86
N ALA A 186 10.74 -6.73 -11.78
CA ALA A 186 11.08 -5.66 -12.72
C ALA A 186 9.93 -5.34 -13.67
N GLU A 187 9.20 -6.36 -14.11
CA GLU A 187 8.04 -6.25 -15.00
C GLU A 187 6.92 -5.45 -14.32
N MET A 188 6.71 -5.68 -13.02
CA MET A 188 5.76 -4.93 -12.22
C MET A 188 6.13 -3.46 -12.13
N ILE A 189 7.39 -3.17 -11.81
CA ILE A 189 7.89 -1.79 -11.72
C ILE A 189 7.78 -1.09 -13.07
N GLN A 190 8.15 -1.75 -14.16
CA GLN A 190 8.03 -1.20 -15.50
C GLN A 190 6.58 -0.85 -15.83
N ARG A 191 5.65 -1.80 -15.64
CA ARG A 191 4.21 -1.57 -15.87
C ARG A 191 3.68 -0.42 -15.02
N LEU A 192 4.04 -0.35 -13.74
CA LEU A 192 3.64 0.75 -12.88
C LEU A 192 4.19 2.10 -13.38
N ARG A 193 5.44 2.15 -13.86
CA ARG A 193 6.00 3.36 -14.47
C ARG A 193 5.26 3.76 -15.75
N GLU A 194 4.88 2.79 -16.58
CA GLU A 194 4.08 3.02 -17.79
C GLU A 194 2.71 3.61 -17.45
N LEU A 195 1.99 3.04 -16.48
CA LEU A 195 0.70 3.56 -16.01
C LEU A 195 0.81 4.99 -15.45
N LEU A 196 1.95 5.32 -14.86
CA LEU A 196 2.24 6.66 -14.33
C LEU A 196 2.76 7.64 -15.40
N GLY A 197 2.93 7.20 -16.65
CA GLY A 197 3.49 8.03 -17.73
C GLY A 197 4.99 8.33 -17.56
N LEU A 198 5.72 7.55 -16.76
CA LEU A 198 7.14 7.76 -16.43
C LEU A 198 8.11 7.07 -17.40
N CYS A 199 7.71 6.88 -18.66
CA CYS A 199 8.54 6.22 -19.68
C CYS A 199 9.62 7.18 -20.20
N GLY A 200 10.89 6.92 -19.83
CA GLY A 200 12.03 7.67 -20.37
C GLY A 200 13.33 7.49 -19.60
N ARG A 201 14.26 6.75 -20.24
CA ARG A 201 15.68 6.48 -19.92
C ARG A 201 15.92 5.54 -18.74
N SER A 202 16.11 4.26 -19.08
CA SER A 202 17.12 3.41 -18.45
C SER A 202 18.40 4.22 -18.30
N SER A 203 18.70 4.66 -17.08
CA SER A 203 20.05 5.04 -16.71
C SER A 203 20.86 3.75 -16.65
N GLU A 204 21.39 3.32 -17.79
CA GLU A 204 22.64 2.57 -17.81
C GLU A 204 23.69 3.49 -17.19
N SER A 205 23.94 3.32 -15.89
CA SER A 205 25.11 3.88 -15.25
C SER A 205 26.31 3.00 -15.62
N SER A 206 27.13 3.56 -16.53
CA SER A 206 28.52 3.21 -16.79
C SER A 206 29.39 3.30 -15.53
#